data_AF-A0A8J6BSN9-F1
#
_entry.id   AF-A0A8J6BSN9-F1
#
_cell.length_a   1.000
_cell.length_b   1.000
_cell.length_c   1.000
_cell.angle_alpha   90.00
_cell.angle_beta   90.00
_cell.angle_gamma   90.00
#
_symmetry.space_group_name_H-M   'P 1'
#
loop_
_entity.id
_entity.type
_entity.pdbx_description
1 polymer ?
#
loop_
_entity_poly.entity_id
_entity_poly.type
_entity_poly.pdbx_seq_one_letter_code
_entity_poly.pdbx_strand_id
1 'polypeptide(L)'
;MAPQVWMLGESGEENLENPKEFLPLSTLEEIGVLYWHLDPKKSESEEELTKIRKERGYSYFDLIEICPEKLENYEEKVKNFYRYVLSSCP
;
A
#
# COMPACT_ATOMS: atom_id res chain seq x y z
N MET A 1 1.49 -11.97 -8.99
CA MET A 1 1.74 -10.76 -9.81
C MET A 1 2.66 -9.85 -9.04
N ALA A 2 3.69 -9.31 -9.69
CA ALA A 2 4.62 -8.36 -9.08
C ALA A 2 4.01 -6.94 -9.09
N PRO A 3 4.33 -6.08 -8.10
CA PRO A 3 3.89 -4.70 -8.09
C PRO A 3 4.50 -3.93 -9.27
N GLN A 4 3.76 -2.95 -9.78
CA GLN A 4 4.21 -2.01 -10.80
C GLN A 4 4.32 -0.62 -10.17
N VAL A 5 5.38 0.10 -10.53
CA VAL A 5 5.67 1.46 -10.04
C VAL A 5 5.90 2.35 -11.24
N TRP A 6 5.31 3.54 -11.24
CA TRP A 6 5.49 4.54 -12.29
C TRP A 6 5.39 5.94 -11.68
N MET A 7 5.94 6.93 -12.39
CA MET A 7 5.84 8.34 -12.00
C MET A 7 4.50 8.93 -12.41
N LEU A 8 3.89 9.73 -11.53
CA LEU A 8 2.72 10.54 -11.87
C LEU A 8 3.19 11.88 -12.44
N GLY A 9 2.53 12.35 -13.50
CA GLY A 9 2.83 13.66 -14.11
C GLY A 9 2.52 14.84 -13.18
N GLU A 10 3.03 16.01 -13.51
CA GLU A 10 2.95 17.23 -12.69
C GLU A 10 1.51 17.67 -12.35
N SER A 11 0.49 17.24 -13.11
CA SER A 11 -0.92 17.57 -12.86
C SER A 11 -1.53 16.82 -11.68
N GLY A 12 -0.86 15.79 -11.13
CA GLY A 12 -1.41 14.95 -10.06
C GLY A 12 -2.59 14.06 -10.50
N GLU A 13 -2.87 14.02 -11.80
CA GLU A 13 -3.86 13.15 -12.44
C GLU A 13 -3.14 12.05 -13.21
N GLU A 14 -3.74 10.85 -13.26
CA GLU A 14 -3.26 9.80 -14.14
C GLU A 14 -3.36 10.32 -15.58
N ASN A 15 -2.22 10.71 -16.15
CA ASN A 15 -2.13 11.09 -17.55
C ASN A 15 -2.29 9.80 -18.37
N LEU A 16 -3.54 9.41 -18.62
CA LEU A 16 -3.89 8.26 -19.47
C LEU A 16 -3.32 8.41 -20.89
N GLU A 17 -2.95 9.63 -21.29
CA GLU A 17 -2.45 9.99 -22.61
C GLU A 17 -0.92 9.85 -22.75
N ASN A 18 -0.16 9.77 -21.64
CA ASN A 18 1.30 9.65 -21.68
C ASN A 18 1.76 8.20 -21.44
N PRO A 19 2.84 7.74 -22.10
CA PRO A 19 3.41 6.43 -21.81
C PRO A 19 3.88 6.36 -20.35
N LYS A 20 3.44 5.33 -19.63
CA LYS A 20 3.84 5.09 -18.24
C LYS A 20 5.33 4.74 -18.19
N GLU A 21 6.12 5.58 -17.55
CA GLU A 21 7.52 5.29 -17.28
C GLU A 21 7.60 4.38 -16.04
N PHE A 22 7.82 3.10 -16.28
CA PHE A 22 7.94 2.12 -15.20
C PHE A 22 9.31 2.22 -14.52
N LEU A 23 9.28 2.18 -13.19
CA LEU A 23 10.46 2.22 -12.34
C LEU A 23 10.76 0.83 -11.76
N PRO A 24 12.04 0.50 -11.52
CA PRO A 24 12.41 -0.72 -10.81
C PRO A 24 12.02 -0.61 -9.33
N LEU A 25 11.67 -1.74 -8.71
CA LEU A 25 11.27 -1.76 -7.30
C LEU A 25 12.35 -1.27 -6.33
N SER A 26 13.63 -1.29 -6.74
CA SER A 26 14.74 -0.72 -5.96
C SER A 26 14.55 0.76 -5.63
N THR A 27 13.85 1.53 -6.48
CA THR A 27 13.57 2.95 -6.19
C THR A 27 12.66 3.10 -4.97
N LEU A 28 11.82 2.12 -4.67
CA LEU A 28 10.98 2.13 -3.47
C LEU A 28 11.85 1.96 -2.21
N GLU A 29 12.87 1.11 -2.25
CA GLU A 29 13.76 0.88 -1.11
C GLU A 29 14.58 2.12 -0.78
N GLU A 30 15.01 2.89 -1.80
CA GLU A 30 15.73 4.16 -1.63
C GLU A 30 14.92 5.22 -0.87
N ILE A 31 13.58 5.20 -1.02
CA ILE A 31 12.66 6.10 -0.29
C ILE A 31 12.13 5.47 1.01
N GLY A 32 12.61 4.28 1.38
CA GLY A 32 12.21 3.57 2.60
C GLY A 32 10.91 2.75 2.50
N VAL A 33 10.35 2.60 1.30
CA VAL A 33 9.17 1.76 1.04
C VAL A 33 9.59 0.32 0.80
N LEU A 34 8.94 -0.62 1.51
CA LEU A 34 9.33 -2.03 1.56
C LEU A 34 8.17 -2.91 1.11
N TYR A 35 8.47 -4.01 0.42
CA TYR A 35 7.47 -4.88 -0.19
C TYR A 35 7.71 -6.36 0.18
N TRP A 36 6.61 -7.07 0.45
CA TRP A 36 6.58 -8.53 0.64
C TRP A 36 5.43 -9.12 -0.18
N HIS A 37 5.68 -10.27 -0.83
CA HIS A 37 4.66 -11.00 -1.58
C HIS A 37 4.11 -12.15 -0.73
N LEU A 38 2.88 -12.02 -0.26
CA LEU A 38 2.20 -13.02 0.57
C LEU A 38 0.97 -13.55 -0.16
N ASP A 39 0.81 -14.87 -0.23
CA ASP A 39 -0.37 -15.51 -0.83
C ASP A 39 -1.40 -15.82 0.27
N PRO A 40 -2.57 -15.18 0.29
CA PRO A 40 -3.55 -15.35 1.37
C PRO A 40 -4.17 -16.76 1.42
N LYS A 41 -3.97 -17.59 0.39
CA LYS A 41 -4.48 -18.97 0.35
C LYS A 41 -3.49 -20.01 0.88
N LYS A 42 -2.23 -19.63 1.10
CA LYS A 42 -1.18 -20.53 1.57
C LYS A 42 -0.95 -20.32 3.06
N SER A 43 -0.93 -21.41 3.83
CA SER A 43 -0.58 -21.40 5.25
C SER A 43 0.85 -20.90 5.49
N GLU A 44 1.78 -21.16 4.57
CA GLU A 44 3.17 -20.69 4.64
C GLU A 44 3.26 -19.14 4.68
N SER A 45 2.37 -18.44 3.97
CA SER A 45 2.33 -16.97 3.98
C SER A 45 1.92 -16.41 5.34
N GLU A 46 1.15 -17.14 6.14
CA GLU A 46 0.80 -16.72 7.51
C GLU A 46 2.02 -16.78 8.44
N GLU A 47 2.89 -17.78 8.25
CA GLU A 47 4.16 -17.88 8.99
C GLU A 47 5.09 -16.72 8.60
N GLU A 48 5.20 -16.41 7.32
CA GLU A 48 5.97 -15.26 6.82
C GLU A 48 5.42 -13.93 7.34
N LEU A 49 4.10 -13.73 7.30
CA LEU A 49 3.45 -12.54 7.88
C LEU A 49 3.76 -12.41 9.37
N THR A 50 3.71 -13.52 10.11
CA THR A 50 4.01 -13.54 11.54
C THR A 50 5.47 -13.15 11.82
N LYS A 51 6.42 -13.61 10.99
CA LYS A 51 7.83 -13.23 11.11
C LYS A 51 8.02 -11.74 10.86
N ILE A 52 7.46 -11.21 9.76
CA ILE A 52 7.54 -9.78 9.40
C ILE A 52 6.99 -8.92 10.55
N ARG A 53 5.83 -9.27 11.11
CA ARG A 53 5.23 -8.54 12.22
C ARG A 53 6.12 -8.53 13.46
N LYS A 54 6.74 -9.65 13.81
CA LYS A 54 7.64 -9.76 14.97
C LYS A 54 8.92 -8.95 14.77
N GLU A 55 9.55 -9.04 13.61
CA GLU A 55 10.78 -8.32 13.29
C GLU A 55 10.57 -6.79 13.27
N ARG A 56 9.40 -6.34 12.80
CA ARG A 56 9.06 -4.91 12.70
C ARG A 56 8.36 -4.34 13.93
N GLY A 57 7.97 -5.18 14.88
CA GLY A 57 7.20 -4.75 16.05
C GLY A 57 5.75 -4.35 15.75
N TYR A 58 5.14 -4.87 14.67
CA TYR A 58 3.73 -4.66 14.34
C TYR A 58 2.81 -5.43 15.31
N SER A 59 2.65 -4.86 16.50
CA SER A 59 1.91 -5.42 17.63
C SER A 59 0.40 -5.44 17.39
N TYR A 60 -0.13 -4.44 16.68
CA TYR A 60 -1.55 -4.34 16.35
C TYR A 60 -1.82 -4.71 14.89
N PHE A 61 -2.94 -5.40 14.65
CA PHE A 61 -3.45 -5.75 13.33
C PHE A 61 -4.97 -5.77 13.38
N ASP A 62 -5.60 -5.16 12.37
CA ASP A 62 -7.04 -5.16 12.17
C ASP A 62 -7.34 -5.28 10.67
N LEU A 63 -8.58 -5.65 10.33
CA LEU A 63 -9.03 -5.83 8.96
C LEU A 63 -10.14 -4.83 8.65
N ILE A 64 -9.91 -3.98 7.66
CA ILE A 64 -10.90 -3.01 7.16
C ILE A 64 -11.39 -3.42 5.77
N GLU A 65 -12.71 -3.52 5.60
CA GLU A 65 -13.34 -3.70 4.30
C GLU A 65 -13.82 -2.33 3.78
N ILE A 66 -13.17 -1.81 2.74
CA ILE A 66 -13.51 -0.52 2.12
C ILE A 66 -14.49 -0.78 0.98
N CYS A 67 -15.79 -0.67 1.28
CA CYS A 67 -16.88 -0.83 0.32
C CYS A 67 -17.97 0.24 0.57
N PRO A 68 -18.53 0.90 -0.46
CA PRO A 68 -19.57 1.92 -0.30
C PRO A 68 -20.79 1.46 0.50
N GLU A 69 -21.14 0.17 0.39
CA GLU A 69 -22.32 -0.39 1.05
C GLU A 69 -22.07 -0.81 2.51
N LYS A 70 -20.81 -1.10 2.87
CA LYS A 70 -20.44 -1.68 4.17
C LYS A 70 -19.74 -0.71 5.10
N LEU A 71 -19.08 0.32 4.56
CA LEU A 71 -18.30 1.27 5.33
C LEU A 71 -19.11 2.55 5.62
N GLU A 72 -19.44 2.78 6.88
CA GLU A 72 -20.03 4.05 7.31
C GLU A 72 -19.10 5.23 6.98
N ASN A 73 -19.69 6.34 6.50
CA ASN A 73 -18.98 7.53 6.03
C ASN A 73 -17.91 7.22 4.97
N TYR A 74 -18.19 6.27 4.07
CA TYR A 74 -17.29 5.84 2.99
C TYR A 74 -16.64 7.02 2.25
N GLU A 75 -17.46 7.95 1.73
CA GLU A 75 -16.98 9.11 0.95
C GLU A 75 -16.00 10.00 1.72
N GLU A 76 -16.26 10.24 3.01
CA GLU A 76 -15.41 11.06 3.84
C GLU A 76 -14.09 10.34 4.18
N LYS A 77 -14.16 9.04 4.49
CA LYS A 77 -12.97 8.21 4.76
C LYS A 77 -12.07 8.10 3.54
N VAL A 78 -12.64 7.87 2.35
CA VAL A 78 -11.87 7.81 1.10
C VAL A 78 -11.18 9.15 0.81
N LYS A 79 -11.88 10.28 0.98
CA LYS A 79 -11.26 11.61 0.86
C LYS A 79 -10.12 11.83 1.86
N ASN A 80 -10.28 11.33 3.09
CA ASN A 80 -9.24 11.43 4.11
C ASN A 80 -8.04 10.54 3.78
N PHE A 81 -8.24 9.34 3.23
CA PHE A 81 -7.14 8.47 2.78
C PHE A 81 -6.36 9.04 1.60
N TYR A 82 -7.01 9.77 0.70
CA TYR A 82 -6.34 10.40 -0.44
C TYR A 82 -5.59 11.69 -0.08
N ARG A 83 -5.84 12.25 1.11
CA ARG A 83 -5.13 13.44 1.57
C ARG A 83 -3.69 13.08 1.92
N TYR A 84 -2.74 13.89 1.46
CA TYR A 84 -1.34 13.76 1.86
C TYR A 84 -1.21 13.93 3.38
N VAL A 85 -0.81 12.85 4.05
CA VAL A 85 -0.56 12.81 5.49
C VAL A 85 0.73 12.03 5.71
N LEU A 86 1.59 12.53 6.59
CA LEU A 86 2.73 11.78 7.11
C LEU A 86 2.35 11.19 8.47
N SER A 87 2.27 9.87 8.56
CA SER A 87 2.20 9.18 9.84
C SER A 87 3.62 8.98 10.36
N SER A 88 4.03 9.76 11.34
CA SER A 88 5.25 9.45 12.11
C SER A 88 4.96 8.25 13.00
N CYS A 89 5.53 7.10 12.64
CA CYS A 89 5.60 5.96 13.54
C CYS A 89 6.63 6.29 14.64
N PRO A 90 6.25 6.30 15.93
CA PRO A 90 7.21 6.43 17.02
C PRO A 90 8.18 5.24 17.07
#